data_AF-A0A2T2N2L7-F1
#
_entry.id   AF-A0A2T2N2L7-F1
#
_cell.length_a   1.000
_cell.length_b   1.000
_cell.length_c   1.000
_cell.angle_alpha   90.00
_cell.angle_beta   90.00
_cell.angle_gamma   90.00
#
_symmetry.space_group_name_H-M   'P 1'
#
loop_
_entity.id
_entity.type
_entity.pdbx_description
1 polymer ?
#
loop_
_entity_poly.entity_id
_entity_poly.type
_entity_poly.pdbx_seq_one_letter_code
_entity_poly.pdbx_strand_id
1 'polypeptide(L)'
;MDSATMDLLYNVPAAVPPPGITPNFVDPPSLEGELIIINVIFTTLMAIFVTIRLISRGFISKQIGVDDYFCVVAALASIAHAVVIREQSKYGYGLHTWDIRASTILKAVENRILLANNFPYMACLLFGKLSVLLLFRRLFSVSPRTNLFIIGTMAFTTAYTISILGVSVSSFIKCGSLIDMTTDFCVAMGTSISIVQSVINVITDFMILFIPLPMTLALVLPLRKKLAVSSVFLTGLIACAASIGRLVSAVKTLNAIDIMWIQAKNDVFTVLEMNAVIITSCLLTLPTFLRRCKQWASRAYSSIVPSRMSSSDTSMHRLPDHEKEFKPAAIPKKPKDPYPMVTLTNITMTSQSQASKASCDQKDRNDSIDQMGEISTGR
;
A
#
# COMPACT_ATOMS: atom_id res chain seq x y z
N MET A 1 20.10 28.69 28.12
CA MET A 1 19.33 29.90 28.47
C MET A 1 19.22 29.96 29.98
N ASP A 2 19.41 31.13 30.59
CA ASP A 2 19.51 31.26 32.05
C ASP A 2 18.11 31.22 32.71
N SER A 3 18.02 30.76 33.97
CA SER A 3 16.75 30.55 34.68
C SER A 3 15.84 31.79 34.69
N ALA A 4 16.43 32.98 34.80
CA ALA A 4 15.71 34.25 34.84
C ALA A 4 14.94 34.56 33.55
N THR A 5 15.45 34.16 32.38
CA THR A 5 14.76 34.35 31.09
C THR A 5 13.58 33.40 30.94
N MET A 6 13.69 32.18 31.48
CA MET A 6 12.60 31.20 31.48
C MET A 6 11.43 31.63 32.38
N ASP A 7 11.72 32.29 33.50
CA ASP A 7 10.69 32.81 34.41
C ASP A 7 9.94 34.02 33.81
N LEU A 8 10.63 34.90 33.08
CA LEU A 8 9.99 36.01 32.36
C LEU A 8 9.04 35.54 31.26
N LEU A 9 9.36 34.42 30.60
CA LEU A 9 8.55 33.83 29.53
C LEU A 9 7.45 32.90 30.03
N TYR A 10 7.36 32.67 31.35
CA TYR A 10 6.39 31.74 31.93
C TYR A 10 4.93 32.22 31.75
N ASN A 11 4.69 33.53 31.80
CA ASN A 11 3.35 34.13 31.65
C ASN A 11 3.08 34.70 30.25
N VAL A 12 4.00 34.46 29.29
CA VAL A 12 3.86 34.94 27.91
C VAL A 12 3.25 33.81 27.07
N PRO A 13 2.15 34.06 26.32
CA PRO A 13 1.59 33.07 25.42
C PRO A 13 2.53 32.81 24.24
N ALA A 14 2.55 31.59 23.71
CA ALA A 14 3.43 31.22 22.61
C ALA A 14 2.98 31.80 21.26
N ALA A 15 1.72 32.22 21.13
CA ALA A 15 1.20 32.95 19.98
C ALA A 15 0.25 34.08 20.42
N VAL A 16 0.06 35.07 19.56
CA VAL A 16 -0.90 36.15 19.80
C VAL A 16 -2.31 35.59 19.69
N PRO A 17 -3.17 35.74 20.72
CA PRO A 17 -4.54 35.26 20.67
C PRO A 17 -5.37 36.09 19.68
N PRO A 18 -6.41 35.51 19.06
CA PRO A 18 -7.38 36.25 18.26
C PRO A 18 -8.10 37.34 19.08
N PRO A 19 -8.63 38.39 18.42
CA PRO A 19 -9.35 39.45 19.11
C PRO A 19 -10.50 38.90 19.98
N GLY A 20 -10.53 39.29 21.25
CA GLY A 20 -11.57 38.86 22.20
C GLY A 20 -11.30 37.54 22.93
N ILE A 21 -10.18 36.87 22.67
CA ILE A 21 -9.76 35.65 23.38
C ILE A 21 -8.64 35.98 24.37
N THR A 22 -8.75 35.48 25.60
CA THR A 22 -7.68 35.57 26.61
C THR A 22 -7.00 34.20 26.76
N PRO A 23 -5.66 34.14 26.78
CA PRO A 23 -4.92 32.89 27.01
C PRO A 23 -5.31 32.23 28.32
N ASN A 24 -5.58 30.93 28.29
CA ASN A 24 -5.88 30.13 29.46
C ASN A 24 -4.79 29.07 29.70
N PHE A 25 -3.90 29.32 30.67
CA PHE A 25 -2.79 28.41 30.99
C PHE A 25 -3.13 27.35 32.04
N VAL A 26 -4.35 27.34 32.60
CA VAL A 26 -4.73 26.47 33.73
C VAL A 26 -5.59 25.31 33.26
N ASP A 27 -6.63 25.60 32.49
CA ASP A 27 -7.57 24.59 31.96
C ASP A 27 -7.95 24.90 30.51
N PRO A 28 -6.99 24.80 29.57
CA PRO A 28 -7.25 25.09 28.17
C PRO A 28 -8.10 24.00 27.50
N PRO A 29 -8.91 24.36 26.49
CA PRO A 29 -9.53 23.35 25.62
C PRO A 29 -8.46 22.49 24.96
N SER A 30 -8.62 21.17 25.00
CA SER A 30 -7.60 20.22 24.57
C SER A 30 -8.14 19.14 23.63
N LEU A 31 -7.35 18.83 22.60
CA LEU A 31 -7.54 17.67 21.71
C LEU A 31 -6.71 16.45 22.15
N GLU A 32 -5.94 16.57 23.23
CA GLU A 32 -5.05 15.51 23.69
C GLU A 32 -5.81 14.20 23.96
N GLY A 33 -6.95 14.28 24.67
CA GLY A 33 -7.76 13.11 24.98
C GLY A 33 -8.28 12.40 23.72
N GLU A 34 -8.80 13.17 22.76
CA GLU A 34 -9.29 12.65 21.47
C GLU A 34 -8.15 11.96 20.70
N LEU A 35 -6.98 12.60 20.63
CA LEU A 35 -5.80 12.04 19.96
C LEU A 35 -5.32 10.74 20.60
N ILE A 36 -5.25 10.68 21.93
CA ILE A 36 -4.84 9.47 22.65
C ILE A 36 -5.81 8.33 22.39
N ILE A 37 -7.13 8.60 22.48
CA ILE A 37 -8.16 7.59 22.24
C ILE A 37 -8.04 7.02 20.81
N ILE A 38 -7.92 7.88 19.81
CA ILE A 38 -7.79 7.46 18.40
C ILE A 38 -6.50 6.66 18.20
N ASN A 39 -5.36 7.11 18.72
CA ASN A 39 -4.10 6.38 18.64
C ASN A 39 -4.21 4.98 19.25
N VAL A 40 -4.74 4.87 20.47
CA VAL A 40 -4.89 3.58 21.16
C VAL A 40 -5.77 2.64 20.35
N ILE A 41 -6.91 3.09 19.84
CA ILE A 41 -7.84 2.25 19.08
C ILE A 41 -7.18 1.75 17.78
N PHE A 42 -6.64 2.65 16.95
CA PHE A 42 -6.11 2.28 15.64
C PHE A 42 -4.81 1.50 15.71
N THR A 43 -3.90 1.86 16.63
CA THR A 43 -2.65 1.10 16.84
C THR A 43 -2.92 -0.28 17.42
N THR A 44 -3.88 -0.43 18.33
CA THR A 44 -4.29 -1.75 18.85
C THR A 44 -4.90 -2.61 17.74
N LEU A 45 -5.80 -2.03 16.94
CA LEU A 45 -6.41 -2.73 15.81
C LEU A 45 -5.35 -3.19 14.82
N MET A 46 -4.41 -2.30 14.46
CA MET A 46 -3.28 -2.61 13.60
C MET A 46 -2.42 -3.75 14.18
N ALA A 47 -2.09 -3.71 15.47
CA ALA A 47 -1.30 -4.75 16.14
C ALA A 47 -1.98 -6.13 16.09
N ILE A 48 -3.30 -6.18 16.25
CA ILE A 48 -4.08 -7.43 16.10
C ILE A 48 -3.94 -7.98 14.68
N PHE A 49 -4.14 -7.16 13.64
CA PHE A 49 -4.03 -7.60 12.25
C PHE A 49 -2.61 -8.06 11.87
N VAL A 50 -1.58 -7.35 12.32
CA VAL A 50 -0.18 -7.73 12.12
C VAL A 50 0.13 -9.05 12.83
N THR A 51 -0.36 -9.24 14.06
CA THR A 51 -0.17 -10.49 14.80
C THR A 51 -0.83 -11.67 14.07
N ILE A 52 -2.08 -11.51 13.61
CA ILE A 52 -2.77 -12.53 12.80
C ILE A 52 -1.97 -12.85 11.53
N ARG A 53 -1.44 -11.82 10.85
CA ARG A 53 -0.61 -11.99 9.66
C ARG A 53 0.64 -12.80 9.96
N LEU A 54 1.39 -12.46 11.01
CA LEU A 54 2.61 -13.15 11.40
C LEU A 54 2.36 -14.60 11.81
N ILE A 55 1.28 -14.86 12.56
CA ILE A 55 0.88 -16.22 12.92
C ILE A 55 0.53 -17.03 11.65
N SER A 56 -0.26 -16.43 10.77
CA SER A 56 -0.68 -17.05 9.50
C SER A 56 0.50 -17.40 8.60
N ARG A 57 1.44 -16.47 8.44
CA ARG A 57 2.56 -16.60 7.49
C ARG A 57 3.72 -17.40 8.08
N GLY A 58 4.07 -17.17 9.33
CA GLY A 58 5.17 -17.83 10.03
C GLY A 58 4.85 -19.27 10.42
N PHE A 59 3.73 -19.49 11.11
CA PHE A 59 3.43 -20.81 11.70
C PHE A 59 2.53 -21.67 10.82
N ILE A 60 1.48 -21.09 10.23
CA ILE A 60 0.45 -21.87 9.51
C ILE A 60 0.87 -22.16 8.07
N SER A 61 1.26 -21.12 7.33
CA SER A 61 1.64 -21.24 5.92
C SER A 61 3.13 -21.53 5.72
N LYS A 62 3.97 -21.20 6.71
CA LYS A 62 5.44 -21.27 6.65
C LYS A 62 6.02 -20.62 5.38
N GLN A 63 5.46 -19.47 5.01
CA GLN A 63 5.81 -18.72 3.80
C GLN A 63 5.96 -17.24 4.13
N ILE A 64 7.01 -16.93 4.89
CA ILE A 64 7.41 -15.55 5.17
C ILE A 64 8.00 -14.95 3.89
N GLY A 65 7.45 -13.83 3.45
CA GLY A 65 7.94 -13.04 2.32
C GLY A 65 8.64 -11.76 2.79
N VAL A 66 9.32 -11.09 1.86
CA VAL A 66 9.92 -9.77 2.09
C VAL A 66 8.85 -8.75 2.51
N ASP A 67 7.62 -8.90 2.01
CA ASP A 67 6.47 -8.06 2.37
C ASP A 67 6.06 -8.16 3.84
N ASP A 68 6.34 -9.28 4.51
CA ASP A 68 6.08 -9.45 5.95
C ASP A 68 7.06 -8.61 6.78
N TYR A 69 8.34 -8.58 6.42
CA TYR A 69 9.33 -7.76 7.13
C TYR A 69 9.01 -6.28 7.02
N PHE A 70 8.65 -5.80 5.82
CA PHE A 70 8.21 -4.41 5.64
C PHE A 70 6.93 -4.09 6.42
N CYS A 71 6.00 -5.04 6.52
CA CYS A 71 4.81 -4.86 7.36
C CYS A 71 5.17 -4.67 8.84
N VAL A 72 6.12 -5.46 9.36
CA VAL A 72 6.59 -5.33 10.75
C VAL A 72 7.30 -4.01 10.98
N VAL A 73 8.19 -3.58 10.07
CA VAL A 73 8.87 -2.29 10.19
C VAL A 73 7.86 -1.14 10.17
N ALA A 74 6.84 -1.21 9.31
CA ALA A 74 5.77 -0.21 9.28
C ALA A 74 4.98 -0.18 10.62
N ALA A 75 4.67 -1.34 11.19
CA ALA A 75 3.98 -1.45 12.47
C ALA A 75 4.81 -0.85 13.62
N LEU A 76 6.11 -1.13 13.67
CA LEU A 76 7.01 -0.52 14.65
C LEU A 76 7.10 1.00 14.49
N ALA A 77 7.14 1.49 13.25
CA ALA A 77 7.11 2.93 12.97
C ALA A 77 5.79 3.57 13.40
N SER A 78 4.65 2.90 13.22
CA SER A 78 3.35 3.35 13.74
C SER A 78 3.31 3.44 15.26
N ILE A 79 3.88 2.45 15.97
CA ILE A 79 4.00 2.49 17.44
C ILE A 79 4.93 3.64 17.87
N ALA A 80 6.07 3.81 17.20
CA ALA A 80 6.99 4.91 17.48
C ALA A 80 6.32 6.28 17.31
N HIS A 81 5.52 6.46 16.25
CA HIS A 81 4.72 7.68 16.03
C HIS A 81 3.75 7.94 17.19
N ALA A 82 3.03 6.92 17.65
CA ALA A 82 2.12 7.05 18.79
C ALA A 82 2.85 7.47 20.09
N VAL A 83 4.05 6.94 20.33
CA VAL A 83 4.90 7.33 21.46
C VAL A 83 5.35 8.79 21.33
N VAL A 84 5.78 9.20 20.14
CA VAL A 84 6.22 10.59 19.90
C VAL A 84 5.07 11.58 20.12
N ILE A 85 3.86 11.29 19.65
CA ILE A 85 2.68 12.14 19.92
C ILE A 85 2.46 12.28 21.43
N ARG A 86 2.56 11.18 22.19
CA ARG A 86 2.41 11.24 23.65
C ARG A 86 3.46 12.12 24.31
N GLU A 87 4.71 12.08 23.82
CA GLU A 87 5.77 12.97 24.31
C GLU A 87 5.52 14.42 23.91
N GLN A 88 4.99 14.68 22.70
CA GLN A 88 4.62 16.02 22.24
C GLN A 88 3.49 16.64 23.07
N SER A 89 2.50 15.86 23.50
CA SER A 89 1.39 16.34 24.34
C SER A 89 1.88 16.98 25.65
N LYS A 90 3.01 16.52 26.21
CA LYS A 90 3.64 17.15 27.39
C LYS A 90 4.09 18.59 27.15
N TYR A 91 4.24 18.99 25.89
CA TYR A 91 4.63 20.33 25.46
C TYR A 91 3.44 21.16 24.92
N GLY A 92 2.20 20.73 25.18
CA GLY A 92 0.99 21.44 24.76
C GLY A 92 0.49 21.06 23.37
N TYR A 93 0.94 19.93 22.81
CA TYR A 93 0.44 19.44 21.54
C TYR A 93 -1.04 19.04 21.63
N GLY A 94 -1.89 19.66 20.82
CA GLY A 94 -3.35 19.54 20.92
C GLY A 94 -4.04 20.64 21.71
N LEU A 95 -3.29 21.62 22.24
CA LEU A 95 -3.84 22.87 22.77
C LEU A 95 -3.78 23.96 21.69
N HIS A 96 -4.58 25.01 21.84
CA HIS A 96 -4.40 26.20 21.03
C HIS A 96 -3.04 26.84 21.29
N THR A 97 -2.35 27.31 20.26
CA THR A 97 -0.97 27.82 20.42
C THR A 97 -0.88 28.99 21.41
N TRP A 98 -1.92 29.84 21.49
CA TRP A 98 -1.96 30.96 22.46
C TRP A 98 -2.22 30.51 23.91
N ASP A 99 -2.73 29.30 24.14
CA ASP A 99 -2.94 28.74 25.48
C ASP A 99 -1.70 28.00 26.02
N ILE A 100 -0.60 27.98 25.24
CA ILE A 100 0.66 27.35 25.63
C ILE A 100 1.64 28.44 26.08
N ARG A 101 2.38 28.17 27.16
CA ARG A 101 3.44 29.08 27.64
C ARG A 101 4.60 29.10 26.66
N ALA A 102 5.14 30.28 26.35
CA ALA A 102 6.28 30.45 25.45
C ALA A 102 7.51 29.62 25.89
N SER A 103 7.78 29.54 27.20
CA SER A 103 8.86 28.72 27.77
C SER A 103 8.69 27.21 27.50
N THR A 104 7.47 26.73 27.29
CA THR A 104 7.18 25.32 26.98
C THR A 104 7.47 25.02 25.51
N ILE A 105 7.04 25.89 24.60
CA ILE A 105 7.34 25.76 23.17
C ILE A 105 8.83 25.89 22.90
N LEU A 106 9.52 26.80 23.60
CA LEU A 106 10.97 26.92 23.55
C LEU A 106 11.67 25.59 23.85
N LYS A 107 11.31 24.95 24.96
CA LYS A 107 11.84 23.63 25.32
C LYS A 107 11.51 22.57 24.28
N ALA A 108 10.31 22.62 23.68
CA ALA A 108 9.90 21.69 22.64
C ALA A 108 10.77 21.82 21.36
N VAL A 109 11.09 23.06 20.98
CA VAL A 109 11.94 23.36 19.82
C VAL A 109 13.40 22.99 20.11
N GLU A 110 13.94 23.36 21.27
CA GLU A 110 15.30 22.99 21.69
C GLU A 110 15.50 21.46 21.72
N ASN A 111 14.52 20.72 22.25
CA ASN A 111 14.52 19.26 22.28
C ASN A 111 14.15 18.61 20.94
N ARG A 112 13.80 19.41 19.92
CA ARG A 112 13.40 18.99 18.56
C ARG A 112 12.23 18.00 18.51
N ILE A 113 11.43 17.94 19.58
CA ILE A 113 10.36 16.94 19.72
C ILE A 113 9.24 17.18 18.71
N LEU A 114 9.00 18.45 18.31
CA LEU A 114 7.99 18.81 17.31
C LEU A 114 8.31 18.28 15.91
N LEU A 115 9.60 18.11 15.58
CA LEU A 115 10.05 17.59 14.28
C LEU A 115 10.20 16.06 14.28
N ALA A 116 10.33 15.44 15.46
CA ALA A 116 10.60 14.02 15.61
C ALA A 116 9.54 13.11 14.98
N ASN A 117 8.28 13.57 14.92
CA ASN A 117 7.16 12.77 14.42
C ASN A 117 7.22 12.49 12.90
N ASN A 118 7.95 13.31 12.14
CA ASN A 118 8.08 13.13 10.69
C ASN A 118 8.78 11.81 10.34
N PHE A 119 9.82 11.40 11.08
CA PHE A 119 10.57 10.19 10.78
C PHE A 119 9.75 8.89 10.87
N PRO A 120 9.04 8.60 11.98
CA PRO A 120 8.22 7.41 12.07
C PRO A 120 7.03 7.44 11.09
N TYR A 121 6.47 8.63 10.79
CA TYR A 121 5.46 8.76 9.75
C TYR A 121 5.96 8.30 8.37
N MET A 122 7.10 8.86 7.92
CA MET A 122 7.67 8.53 6.59
C MET A 122 8.06 7.05 6.51
N ALA A 123 8.68 6.51 7.56
CA ALA A 123 9.05 5.11 7.62
C ALA A 123 7.82 4.21 7.51
N CYS A 124 6.77 4.51 8.28
CA CYS A 124 5.53 3.74 8.24
C CYS A 124 4.91 3.72 6.84
N LEU A 125 4.79 4.88 6.20
CA LEU A 125 4.18 4.94 4.87
C LEU A 125 5.03 4.24 3.81
N LEU A 126 6.35 4.43 3.82
CA LEU A 126 7.24 3.77 2.87
C LEU A 126 7.13 2.25 2.99
N PHE A 127 7.37 1.71 4.18
CA PHE A 127 7.37 0.26 4.38
C PHE A 127 5.96 -0.34 4.27
N GLY A 128 4.92 0.41 4.68
CA GLY A 128 3.52 0.02 4.51
C GLY A 128 3.14 -0.11 3.03
N LYS A 129 3.43 0.92 2.23
CA LYS A 129 3.16 0.92 0.78
C LYS A 129 3.98 -0.14 0.05
N LEU A 130 5.26 -0.30 0.39
CA LEU A 130 6.11 -1.34 -0.18
C LEU A 130 5.61 -2.75 0.16
N SER A 131 5.12 -2.98 1.39
CA SER A 131 4.50 -4.25 1.79
C SER A 131 3.28 -4.57 0.90
N VAL A 132 2.37 -3.60 0.70
CA VAL A 132 1.21 -3.76 -0.18
C VAL A 132 1.63 -4.01 -1.64
N LEU A 133 2.55 -3.22 -2.18
CA LEU A 133 3.02 -3.33 -3.56
C LEU A 133 3.72 -4.66 -3.84
N LEU A 134 4.57 -5.14 -2.92
CA LEU A 134 5.20 -6.46 -3.03
C LEU A 134 4.18 -7.58 -3.01
N LEU A 135 3.14 -7.45 -2.17
CA LEU A 135 2.06 -8.42 -2.11
C LEU A 135 1.22 -8.41 -3.40
N PHE A 136 0.94 -7.23 -3.97
CA PHE A 136 0.31 -7.11 -5.29
C PHE A 136 1.17 -7.69 -6.39
N ARG A 137 2.49 -7.47 -6.37
CA ARG A 137 3.40 -8.08 -7.33
C ARG A 137 3.32 -9.59 -7.29
N ARG A 138 3.27 -10.18 -6.09
CA ARG A 138 3.14 -11.64 -5.90
C ARG A 138 1.79 -12.18 -6.37
N LEU A 139 0.70 -11.41 -6.21
CA LEU A 139 -0.65 -11.83 -6.59
C LEU A 139 -0.94 -11.65 -8.09
N PHE A 140 -0.39 -10.62 -8.70
CA PHE A 140 -0.73 -10.17 -10.06
C PHE A 140 0.44 -10.23 -11.04
N SER A 141 1.50 -11.00 -10.74
CA SER A 141 2.68 -11.17 -11.61
C SER A 141 2.40 -11.73 -13.00
N VAL A 142 1.15 -12.17 -13.26
CA VAL A 142 0.73 -12.77 -14.54
C VAL A 142 0.76 -11.74 -15.68
N SER A 143 0.50 -10.46 -15.42
CA SER A 143 0.49 -9.42 -16.45
C SER A 143 1.79 -8.62 -16.43
N PRO A 144 2.59 -8.63 -17.52
CA PRO A 144 3.86 -7.88 -17.57
C PRO A 144 3.65 -6.36 -17.44
N ARG A 145 2.55 -5.83 -17.97
CA ARG A 145 2.19 -4.40 -17.85
C ARG A 145 1.90 -4.02 -16.40
N THR A 146 1.13 -4.84 -15.69
CA THR A 146 0.80 -4.61 -14.28
C THR A 146 2.04 -4.73 -13.39
N ASN A 147 2.91 -5.71 -13.66
CA ASN A 147 4.16 -5.87 -12.94
C ASN A 147 5.10 -4.67 -13.16
N LEU A 148 5.22 -4.16 -14.39
CA LEU A 148 6.01 -2.95 -14.68
C LEU A 148 5.46 -1.72 -13.93
N PHE A 149 4.14 -1.54 -13.92
CA PHE A 149 3.50 -0.46 -13.17
C PHE A 149 3.77 -0.56 -11.66
N ILE A 150 3.64 -1.75 -11.07
CA ILE A 150 3.93 -1.99 -9.65
C ILE A 150 5.39 -1.63 -9.32
N ILE A 151 6.35 -2.10 -10.13
CA ILE A 151 7.78 -1.79 -9.93
C ILE A 151 8.03 -0.28 -10.07
N GLY A 152 7.40 0.36 -11.05
CA GLY A 152 7.46 1.82 -11.23
C GLY A 152 6.93 2.58 -10.01
N THR A 153 5.77 2.18 -9.47
CA THR A 153 5.20 2.77 -8.25
C THR A 153 6.08 2.54 -7.03
N MET A 154 6.69 1.36 -6.90
CA MET A 154 7.65 1.06 -5.82
C MET A 154 8.88 1.98 -5.91
N ALA A 155 9.48 2.09 -7.10
CA ALA A 155 10.65 2.93 -7.35
C ALA A 155 10.34 4.41 -7.07
N PHE A 156 9.21 4.90 -7.59
CA PHE A 156 8.74 6.26 -7.38
C PHE A 156 8.52 6.57 -5.89
N THR A 157 7.76 5.73 -5.19
CA THR A 157 7.46 5.92 -3.75
C THR A 157 8.74 5.93 -2.94
N THR A 158 9.67 5.01 -3.23
CA THR A 158 10.96 4.93 -2.52
C THR A 158 11.83 6.16 -2.78
N ALA A 159 12.00 6.56 -4.04
CA ALA A 159 12.83 7.71 -4.42
C ALA A 159 12.28 9.02 -3.85
N TYR A 160 10.97 9.18 -3.87
CA TYR A 160 10.29 10.32 -3.28
C TYR A 160 10.46 10.37 -1.75
N THR A 161 10.22 9.25 -1.04
CA THR A 161 10.38 9.24 0.42
C THR A 161 11.83 9.48 0.82
N ILE A 162 12.82 8.94 0.10
CA ILE A 162 14.24 9.22 0.35
C ILE A 162 14.55 10.72 0.17
N SER A 163 14.01 11.34 -0.89
CA SER A 163 14.17 12.78 -1.13
C SER A 163 13.62 13.61 0.04
N ILE A 164 12.38 13.34 0.46
CA ILE A 164 11.75 14.05 1.59
C ILE A 164 12.44 13.76 2.91
N LEU A 165 12.96 12.54 3.13
CA LEU A 165 13.75 12.21 4.29
C LEU A 165 15.02 13.05 4.36
N GLY A 166 15.73 13.25 3.25
CA GLY A 166 16.92 14.11 3.19
C GLY A 166 16.60 15.57 3.54
N VAL A 167 15.47 16.09 3.06
CA VAL A 167 15.01 17.43 3.43
C VAL A 167 14.60 17.49 4.92
N SER A 168 13.93 16.45 5.43
CA SER A 168 13.52 16.36 6.85
C SER A 168 14.73 16.29 7.80
N VAL A 169 15.79 15.56 7.43
CA VAL A 169 17.06 15.56 8.17
C VAL A 169 17.70 16.94 8.15
N SER A 170 17.69 17.62 7.01
CA SER A 170 18.21 18.99 6.90
C SER A 170 17.43 19.96 7.80
N SER A 171 16.11 19.83 7.85
CA SER A 171 15.24 20.60 8.76
C SER A 171 15.53 20.27 10.23
N PHE A 172 15.72 19.00 10.57
CA PHE A 172 16.05 18.58 11.93
C PHE A 172 17.39 19.16 12.44
N ILE A 173 18.34 19.41 11.53
CA ILE A 173 19.63 20.02 11.87
C ILE A 173 19.53 21.55 11.91
N LYS A 174 18.87 22.17 10.92
CA LYS A 174 18.86 23.63 10.75
C LYS A 174 17.80 24.34 11.57
N CYS A 175 16.64 23.74 11.81
CA CYS A 175 15.48 24.38 12.47
C CYS A 175 15.45 24.12 13.99
N GLY A 176 16.62 24.08 14.64
CA GLY A 176 16.78 23.68 16.04
C GLY A 176 16.57 24.80 17.07
N SER A 177 16.43 26.05 16.63
CA SER A 177 16.18 27.21 17.48
C SER A 177 14.98 28.01 16.97
N LEU A 178 14.36 28.84 17.83
CA LEU A 178 13.25 29.71 17.40
C LEU A 178 13.66 30.71 16.32
N ILE A 179 14.89 31.21 16.37
CA ILE A 179 15.40 32.15 15.36
C ILE A 179 15.49 31.42 14.02
N ASP A 180 16.04 30.21 14.01
CA ASP A 180 16.17 29.43 12.78
C ASP A 180 14.82 28.99 12.21
N MET A 181 13.81 28.78 13.06
CA MET A 181 12.45 28.45 12.63
C MET A 181 11.81 29.55 11.76
N THR A 182 12.29 30.79 11.85
CA THR A 182 11.82 31.90 11.01
C THR A 182 12.48 31.97 9.64
N THR A 183 13.51 31.14 9.38
CA THR A 183 14.16 31.11 8.06
C THR A 183 13.20 30.60 6.99
N ASP A 184 13.33 31.12 5.77
CA ASP A 184 12.50 30.73 4.61
C ASP A 184 12.44 29.21 4.42
N PHE A 185 13.57 28.52 4.66
CA PHE A 185 13.64 27.07 4.58
C PHE A 185 12.77 26.38 5.64
N CYS A 186 12.86 26.77 6.90
CA CYS A 186 12.10 26.15 7.99
C CYS A 186 10.59 26.48 7.88
N VAL A 187 10.25 27.68 7.43
CA VAL A 187 8.87 28.05 7.12
C VAL A 187 8.33 27.22 5.97
N ALA A 188 9.09 27.08 4.88
CA ALA A 188 8.70 26.25 3.73
C ALA A 188 8.48 24.78 4.09
N MET A 189 9.24 24.24 5.05
CA MET A 189 9.05 22.88 5.57
C MET A 189 7.69 22.67 6.21
N GLY A 190 7.23 23.62 7.03
CA GLY A 190 5.91 23.56 7.66
C GLY A 190 4.74 23.90 6.73
N THR A 191 5.03 24.41 5.52
CA THR A 191 4.03 24.95 4.60
C THR A 191 4.11 24.28 3.22
N SER A 192 4.76 24.93 2.25
CA SER A 192 4.80 24.53 0.84
C SER A 192 5.31 23.10 0.65
N ILE A 193 6.36 22.70 1.35
CA ILE A 193 6.93 21.35 1.25
C ILE A 193 5.96 20.32 1.82
N SER A 194 5.32 20.61 2.96
CA SER A 194 4.30 19.73 3.56
C SER A 194 3.09 19.54 2.62
N ILE A 195 2.68 20.59 1.90
CA ILE A 195 1.60 20.50 0.90
C ILE A 195 2.01 19.60 -0.27
N VAL A 196 3.17 19.86 -0.88
CA VAL A 196 3.70 19.04 -1.98
C VAL A 196 3.79 17.58 -1.53
N GLN A 197 4.29 17.37 -0.32
CA GLN A 197 4.39 16.04 0.27
C GLN A 197 3.01 15.36 0.37
N SER A 198 2.01 16.09 0.84
CA SER A 198 0.65 15.59 1.02
C SER A 198 -0.03 15.29 -0.33
N VAL A 199 0.19 16.12 -1.35
CA VAL A 199 -0.31 15.89 -2.72
C VAL A 199 0.29 14.61 -3.32
N ILE A 200 1.62 14.47 -3.27
CA ILE A 200 2.29 13.27 -3.81
C ILE A 200 1.80 12.03 -3.07
N ASN A 201 1.62 12.14 -1.76
CA ASN A 201 1.15 11.03 -0.94
C ASN A 201 -0.26 10.57 -1.37
N VAL A 202 -1.21 11.50 -1.54
CA VAL A 202 -2.55 11.22 -2.08
C VAL A 202 -2.46 10.54 -3.45
N ILE A 203 -1.64 11.07 -4.36
CA ILE A 203 -1.45 10.49 -5.70
C ILE A 203 -0.98 9.03 -5.59
N THR A 204 0.04 8.77 -4.77
CA THR A 204 0.56 7.39 -4.60
C THR A 204 -0.47 6.44 -4.00
N ASP A 205 -1.34 6.90 -3.09
CA ASP A 205 -2.40 6.07 -2.52
C ASP A 205 -3.42 5.65 -3.56
N PHE A 206 -3.86 6.60 -4.40
CA PHE A 206 -4.76 6.29 -5.51
C PHE A 206 -4.10 5.38 -6.54
N MET A 207 -2.82 5.59 -6.87
CA MET A 207 -2.08 4.68 -7.76
C MET A 207 -2.11 3.24 -7.21
N ILE A 208 -1.86 3.05 -5.91
CA ILE A 208 -1.89 1.73 -5.27
C ILE A 208 -3.31 1.16 -5.26
N LEU A 209 -4.32 1.96 -4.95
CA LEU A 209 -5.73 1.56 -4.91
C LEU A 209 -6.23 1.09 -6.29
N PHE A 210 -5.77 1.70 -7.38
CA PHE A 210 -6.18 1.36 -8.75
C PHE A 210 -5.54 0.08 -9.30
N ILE A 211 -4.42 -0.40 -8.75
CA ILE A 211 -3.72 -1.62 -9.22
C ILE A 211 -4.65 -2.85 -9.26
N PRO A 212 -5.36 -3.23 -8.18
CA PRO A 212 -6.21 -4.42 -8.19
C PRO A 212 -7.54 -4.24 -8.95
N LEU A 213 -7.98 -3.00 -9.22
CA LEU A 213 -9.33 -2.72 -9.73
C LEU A 213 -9.64 -3.40 -11.08
N PRO A 214 -8.82 -3.22 -12.14
CA PRO A 214 -9.08 -3.87 -13.43
C PRO A 214 -9.17 -5.39 -13.34
N MET A 215 -8.33 -6.00 -12.50
CA MET A 215 -8.28 -7.45 -12.35
C MET A 215 -9.44 -8.00 -11.54
N THR A 216 -9.93 -7.23 -10.56
CA THR A 216 -11.10 -7.63 -9.75
C THR A 216 -12.41 -7.47 -10.50
N LEU A 217 -12.54 -6.47 -11.38
CA LEU A 217 -13.73 -6.27 -12.22
C LEU A 217 -13.91 -7.35 -13.29
N ALA A 218 -12.80 -7.91 -13.79
CA ALA A 218 -12.83 -8.97 -14.81
C ALA A 218 -13.20 -10.36 -14.26
N LEU A 219 -13.20 -10.55 -12.93
CA LEU A 219 -13.28 -11.89 -12.32
C LEU A 219 -14.61 -12.13 -11.59
N VAL A 220 -15.41 -13.08 -12.08
CA VAL A 220 -16.64 -13.53 -11.42
C VAL A 220 -16.29 -14.33 -10.16
N LEU A 221 -16.40 -13.69 -8.99
CA LEU A 221 -16.04 -14.27 -7.70
C LEU A 221 -17.29 -14.71 -6.90
N PRO A 222 -17.23 -15.86 -6.18
CA PRO A 222 -18.27 -16.25 -5.23
C PRO A 222 -18.35 -15.23 -4.08
N LEU A 223 -19.54 -15.05 -3.49
CA LEU A 223 -19.86 -13.99 -2.51
C LEU A 223 -18.81 -13.82 -1.40
N ARG A 224 -18.31 -14.93 -0.84
CA ARG A 224 -17.28 -14.90 0.22
C ARG A 224 -15.96 -14.27 -0.22
N LYS A 225 -15.51 -14.53 -1.46
CA LYS A 225 -14.31 -13.90 -2.01
C LYS A 225 -14.58 -12.44 -2.39
N LYS A 226 -15.78 -12.14 -2.88
CA LYS A 226 -16.22 -10.78 -3.18
C LYS A 226 -16.20 -9.89 -1.93
N LEU A 227 -16.68 -10.38 -0.79
CA LEU A 227 -16.62 -9.67 0.49
C LEU A 227 -15.18 -9.40 0.96
N ALA A 228 -14.28 -10.37 0.84
CA ALA A 228 -12.87 -10.19 1.22
C ALA A 228 -12.15 -9.16 0.33
N VAL A 229 -12.43 -9.16 -0.97
CA VAL A 229 -11.89 -8.13 -1.89
C VAL A 229 -12.49 -6.77 -1.57
N SER A 230 -13.80 -6.71 -1.29
CA SER A 230 -14.48 -5.47 -0.91
C SER A 230 -13.94 -4.87 0.38
N SER A 231 -13.58 -5.69 1.38
CA SER A 231 -12.99 -5.19 2.63
C SER A 231 -11.61 -4.57 2.42
N VAL A 232 -10.79 -5.15 1.55
CA VAL A 232 -9.47 -4.58 1.19
C VAL A 232 -9.64 -3.25 0.47
N PHE A 233 -10.60 -3.16 -0.46
CA PHE A 233 -10.86 -1.93 -1.20
C PHE A 233 -11.39 -0.83 -0.26
N LEU A 234 -12.25 -1.20 0.69
CA LEU A 234 -12.78 -0.27 1.69
C LEU A 234 -11.67 0.29 2.59
N THR A 235 -10.76 -0.54 3.10
CA THR A 235 -9.64 -0.06 3.92
C THR A 235 -8.65 0.79 3.11
N GLY A 236 -8.45 0.45 1.83
CA GLY A 236 -7.68 1.29 0.90
C GLY A 236 -8.31 2.67 0.67
N LEU A 237 -9.64 2.74 0.50
CA LEU A 237 -10.37 4.00 0.40
C LEU A 237 -10.29 4.85 1.67
N ILE A 238 -10.32 4.22 2.85
CA ILE A 238 -10.13 4.91 4.13
C ILE A 238 -8.74 5.55 4.19
N ALA A 239 -7.69 4.83 3.76
CA ALA A 239 -6.34 5.40 3.66
C ALA A 239 -6.30 6.60 2.72
N CYS A 240 -6.88 6.50 1.52
CA CYS A 240 -6.97 7.62 0.57
C CYS A 240 -7.73 8.82 1.15
N ALA A 241 -8.86 8.59 1.83
CA ALA A 241 -9.65 9.65 2.46
C ALA A 241 -8.86 10.35 3.57
N ALA A 242 -8.12 9.59 4.37
CA ALA A 242 -7.24 10.13 5.40
C ALA A 242 -6.12 11.01 4.80
N SER A 243 -5.50 10.57 3.71
CA SER A 243 -4.49 11.35 2.99
C SER A 243 -5.04 12.66 2.42
N ILE A 244 -6.29 12.67 1.94
CA ILE A 244 -6.97 13.90 1.52
C ILE A 244 -7.22 14.81 2.72
N GLY A 245 -7.66 14.27 3.85
CA GLY A 245 -7.85 15.02 5.10
C GLY A 245 -6.55 15.69 5.58
N ARG A 246 -5.40 15.01 5.44
CA ARG A 246 -4.08 15.58 5.67
C ARG A 246 -3.76 16.72 4.70
N LEU A 247 -3.99 16.53 3.41
CA LEU A 247 -3.77 17.60 2.42
C LEU A 247 -4.59 18.85 2.74
N VAL A 248 -5.88 18.68 3.09
CA VAL A 248 -6.74 19.79 3.50
C VAL A 248 -6.19 20.49 4.75
N SER A 249 -5.69 19.72 5.72
CA SER A 249 -5.09 20.27 6.94
C SER A 249 -3.79 21.02 6.66
N ALA A 250 -2.92 20.48 5.79
CA ALA A 250 -1.68 21.14 5.36
C ALA A 250 -1.95 22.48 4.66
N VAL A 251 -3.00 22.57 3.84
CA VAL A 251 -3.42 23.83 3.21
C VAL A 251 -3.91 24.84 4.27
N LYS A 252 -4.63 24.39 5.30
CA LYS A 252 -5.07 25.26 6.40
C LYS A 252 -3.90 25.81 7.22
N THR A 253 -2.79 25.07 7.31
CA THR A 253 -1.59 25.49 8.04
C THR A 253 -0.90 26.72 7.42
N LEU A 254 -1.07 26.98 6.12
CA LEU A 254 -0.34 28.06 5.40
C LEU A 254 -0.43 29.44 6.07
N ASN A 255 -1.61 29.78 6.59
CA ASN A 255 -1.89 31.08 7.19
C ASN A 255 -2.35 30.95 8.65
N ALA A 256 -2.05 29.81 9.28
CA ALA A 256 -2.52 29.52 10.61
C ALA A 256 -1.61 30.13 11.68
N ILE A 257 -2.22 30.89 12.59
CA ILE A 257 -1.60 31.27 13.88
C ILE A 257 -1.65 30.06 14.84
N ASP A 258 -2.69 29.25 14.72
CA ASP A 258 -2.98 28.13 15.61
C ASP A 258 -2.36 26.79 15.15
N ILE A 259 -1.04 26.79 15.01
CA ILE A 259 -0.28 25.66 14.44
C ILE A 259 -0.47 24.38 15.27
N MET A 260 -0.38 24.44 16.61
CA MET A 260 -0.43 23.24 17.47
C MET A 260 -1.79 22.53 17.40
N TRP A 261 -2.88 23.30 17.36
CA TRP A 261 -4.23 22.76 17.24
C TRP A 261 -4.51 22.17 15.86
N ILE A 262 -4.12 22.86 14.79
CA ILE A 262 -4.33 22.38 13.41
C ILE A 262 -3.47 21.14 13.15
N GLN A 263 -2.24 21.11 13.65
CA GLN A 263 -1.37 19.96 13.51
C GLN A 263 -1.91 18.75 14.30
N ALA A 264 -2.45 18.96 15.50
CA ALA A 264 -3.15 17.90 16.23
C ALA A 264 -4.33 17.32 15.44
N LYS A 265 -5.14 18.17 14.79
CA LYS A 265 -6.23 17.69 13.90
C LYS A 265 -5.68 16.92 12.68
N ASN A 266 -4.57 17.38 12.12
CA ASN A 266 -3.88 16.68 11.03
C ASN A 266 -3.40 15.29 11.46
N ASP A 267 -2.98 15.14 12.72
CA ASP A 267 -2.49 13.86 13.23
C ASP A 267 -3.57 12.80 13.39
N VAL A 268 -4.84 13.18 13.60
CA VAL A 268 -5.97 12.25 13.52
C VAL A 268 -6.00 11.54 12.16
N PHE A 269 -5.89 12.31 11.08
CA PHE A 269 -5.82 11.75 9.73
C PHE A 269 -4.53 10.95 9.50
N THR A 270 -3.42 11.38 10.10
CA THR A 270 -2.13 10.68 10.00
C THR A 270 -2.18 9.30 10.63
N VAL A 271 -2.75 9.18 11.83
CA VAL A 271 -2.95 7.91 12.53
C VAL A 271 -3.88 6.99 11.74
N LEU A 272 -4.97 7.53 11.20
CA LEU A 272 -5.90 6.79 10.34
C LEU A 272 -5.19 6.23 9.11
N GLU A 273 -4.44 7.07 8.40
CA GLU A 273 -3.73 6.71 7.18
C GLU A 273 -2.72 5.58 7.43
N MET A 274 -1.80 5.79 8.37
CA MET A 274 -0.73 4.85 8.69
C MET A 274 -1.27 3.46 9.04
N ASN A 275 -2.25 3.41 9.94
CA ASN A 275 -2.84 2.16 10.39
C ASN A 275 -3.70 1.51 9.28
N ALA A 276 -4.44 2.28 8.48
CA ALA A 276 -5.24 1.76 7.38
C ALA A 276 -4.38 1.12 6.29
N VAL A 277 -3.22 1.70 5.95
CA VAL A 277 -2.26 1.11 4.99
C VAL A 277 -1.76 -0.25 5.48
N ILE A 278 -1.36 -0.36 6.76
CA ILE A 278 -0.88 -1.61 7.35
C ILE A 278 -1.99 -2.67 7.40
N ILE A 279 -3.19 -2.27 7.87
CA ILE A 279 -4.36 -3.16 7.95
C ILE A 279 -4.72 -3.68 6.55
N THR A 280 -4.70 -2.82 5.53
CA THR A 280 -4.94 -3.22 4.13
C THR A 280 -3.95 -4.29 3.66
N SER A 281 -2.66 -4.13 3.97
CA SER A 281 -1.64 -5.17 3.71
C SER A 281 -1.96 -6.49 4.42
N CYS A 282 -2.38 -6.44 5.68
CA CYS A 282 -2.72 -7.63 6.45
C CYS A 282 -3.96 -8.34 5.87
N LEU A 283 -5.00 -7.59 5.51
CA LEU A 283 -6.24 -8.10 4.93
C LEU A 283 -6.02 -8.84 3.60
N LEU A 284 -5.07 -8.37 2.78
CA LEU A 284 -4.70 -9.06 1.54
C LEU A 284 -4.16 -10.48 1.76
N THR A 285 -3.68 -10.80 2.96
CA THR A 285 -3.18 -12.14 3.31
C THR A 285 -4.20 -13.02 4.03
N LEU A 286 -5.24 -12.44 4.61
CA LEU A 286 -6.30 -13.16 5.34
C LEU A 286 -6.98 -14.30 4.56
N PRO A 287 -7.23 -14.20 3.24
CA PRO A 287 -7.85 -15.29 2.49
C PRO A 287 -7.06 -16.60 2.52
N THR A 288 -5.73 -16.54 2.62
CA THR A 288 -4.90 -17.74 2.77
C THR A 288 -5.05 -18.37 4.16
N PHE A 289 -5.14 -17.54 5.20
CA PHE A 289 -5.38 -17.96 6.59
C PHE A 289 -6.73 -18.67 6.76
N LEU A 290 -7.81 -18.04 6.28
CA LEU A 290 -9.18 -18.54 6.47
C LEU A 290 -9.42 -19.91 5.82
N ARG A 291 -8.79 -20.16 4.66
CA ARG A 291 -8.85 -21.48 4.00
C ARG A 291 -8.19 -22.56 4.85
N ARG A 292 -7.07 -22.25 5.49
CA ARG A 292 -6.30 -23.22 6.27
C ARG A 292 -6.92 -23.47 7.65
N CYS A 293 -7.43 -22.44 8.31
CA CYS A 293 -8.20 -22.59 9.55
C CYS A 293 -9.44 -23.46 9.34
N LYS A 294 -10.16 -23.29 8.22
CA LYS A 294 -11.30 -24.16 7.89
C LYS A 294 -10.87 -25.63 7.69
N GLN A 295 -9.72 -25.87 7.06
CA GLN A 295 -9.18 -27.23 6.89
C GLN A 295 -8.73 -27.84 8.24
N TRP A 296 -8.22 -27.04 9.17
CA TRP A 296 -7.86 -27.51 10.50
C TRP A 296 -9.10 -27.76 11.36
N ALA A 297 -10.07 -26.86 11.35
CA ALA A 297 -11.35 -27.05 12.03
C ALA A 297 -12.10 -28.28 11.50
N SER A 298 -12.08 -28.54 10.18
CA SER A 298 -12.68 -29.75 9.61
C SER A 298 -11.92 -31.02 10.01
N ARG A 299 -10.59 -30.96 10.12
CA ARG A 299 -9.76 -32.10 10.58
C ARG A 299 -9.96 -32.39 12.07
N ALA A 300 -9.99 -31.35 12.89
CA ALA A 300 -10.28 -31.45 14.33
C ALA A 300 -11.70 -31.97 14.57
N TYR A 301 -12.68 -31.50 13.78
CA TYR A 301 -14.05 -32.03 13.83
C TYR A 301 -14.10 -33.51 13.41
N SER A 302 -13.39 -33.90 12.34
CA SER A 302 -13.33 -35.31 11.92
C SER A 302 -12.56 -36.23 12.88
N SER A 303 -11.68 -35.69 13.72
CA SER A 303 -11.01 -36.46 14.78
C SER A 303 -11.83 -36.58 16.06
N ILE A 304 -12.79 -35.68 16.27
CA ILE A 304 -13.68 -35.68 17.44
C ILE A 304 -14.98 -36.45 17.16
N VAL A 305 -15.45 -36.47 15.91
CA VAL A 305 -16.59 -37.30 15.49
C VAL A 305 -16.06 -38.68 15.09
N PRO A 306 -16.34 -39.75 15.85
CA PRO A 306 -16.00 -41.09 15.41
C PRO A 306 -16.77 -41.35 14.12
N SER A 307 -16.06 -41.73 13.06
CA SER A 307 -16.67 -42.40 11.92
C SER A 307 -17.37 -43.64 12.46
N ARG A 308 -18.69 -43.56 12.70
CA ARG A 308 -19.53 -44.74 12.89
C ARG A 308 -19.43 -45.56 11.61
N MET A 309 -18.49 -46.49 11.66
CA MET A 309 -18.48 -47.82 11.06
C MET A 309 -19.78 -48.12 10.29
N SER A 310 -19.74 -47.95 8.97
CA SER A 310 -20.57 -48.75 8.07
C SER A 310 -19.73 -49.94 7.63
N SER A 311 -19.35 -50.78 8.61
CA SER A 311 -18.96 -52.15 8.34
C SER A 311 -20.25 -52.94 8.22
N SER A 312 -20.79 -53.01 7.00
CA SER A 312 -21.66 -54.13 6.65
C SER A 312 -20.76 -55.22 6.11
N ASP A 313 -20.40 -56.13 7.00
CA ASP A 313 -19.86 -57.44 6.66
C ASP A 313 -20.77 -58.09 5.60
N THR A 314 -20.20 -58.41 4.44
CA THR A 314 -20.72 -59.51 3.61
C THR A 314 -19.57 -60.50 3.45
N SER A 315 -19.48 -61.37 4.43
CA SER A 315 -18.62 -62.54 4.46
C SER A 315 -18.97 -63.50 3.32
N MET A 316 -18.04 -63.60 2.37
CA MET A 316 -17.38 -64.82 1.91
C MET A 316 -18.26 -66.05 1.60
N HIS A 317 -18.46 -66.31 0.30
CA HIS A 317 -18.51 -67.68 -0.22
C HIS A 317 -17.40 -67.83 -1.26
N ARG A 318 -16.29 -68.50 -0.88
CA ARG A 318 -15.39 -69.14 -1.85
C ARG A 318 -16.04 -70.46 -2.27
N LEU A 319 -16.19 -70.66 -3.57
CA LEU A 319 -16.42 -71.95 -4.20
C LEU A 319 -15.30 -72.20 -5.22
N PRO A 320 -15.01 -73.47 -5.56
CA PRO A 320 -13.74 -73.89 -6.14
C PRO A 320 -13.58 -73.51 -7.61
N ASP A 321 -12.32 -73.44 -8.03
CA ASP A 321 -11.87 -73.23 -9.40
C ASP A 321 -12.60 -74.13 -10.40
N HIS A 322 -13.28 -73.50 -11.36
CA HIS A 322 -13.66 -74.12 -12.61
C HIS A 322 -13.00 -73.34 -13.74
N GLU A 323 -11.85 -73.83 -14.16
CA GLU A 323 -11.15 -73.45 -15.37
C GLU A 323 -12.06 -73.75 -16.58
N LYS A 324 -12.62 -72.71 -17.18
CA LYS A 324 -13.23 -72.76 -18.51
C LYS A 324 -12.42 -71.90 -19.44
N GLU A 325 -11.57 -72.60 -20.18
CA GLU A 325 -10.75 -72.18 -21.30
C GLU A 325 -11.59 -71.36 -22.32
N PHE A 326 -11.45 -70.04 -22.31
CA PHE A 326 -12.01 -69.17 -23.34
C PHE A 326 -11.01 -69.08 -24.50
N LYS A 327 -11.26 -69.84 -25.57
CA LYS A 327 -10.47 -69.82 -26.82
C LYS A 327 -10.89 -68.61 -27.68
N PRO A 328 -10.00 -67.64 -27.96
CA PRO A 328 -10.26 -66.64 -28.98
C PRO A 328 -10.07 -67.24 -30.38
N ALA A 329 -11.05 -67.01 -31.26
CA ALA A 329 -11.02 -67.43 -32.66
C ALA A 329 -9.92 -66.70 -33.45
N ALA A 330 -9.26 -67.45 -34.33
CA ALA A 330 -8.08 -67.06 -35.09
C ALA A 330 -8.39 -66.05 -36.22
N ILE A 331 -7.52 -65.04 -36.36
CA ILE A 331 -7.38 -64.22 -37.56
C ILE A 331 -6.08 -64.65 -38.27
N PRO A 332 -6.10 -64.98 -39.57
CA PRO A 332 -4.97 -65.60 -40.26
C PRO A 332 -3.81 -64.63 -40.54
N LYS A 333 -2.58 -65.13 -40.35
CA LYS A 333 -1.29 -64.47 -40.67
C LYS A 333 -1.00 -64.52 -42.18
N LYS A 334 -0.57 -63.41 -42.78
CA LYS A 334 0.07 -63.37 -44.12
C LYS A 334 1.60 -63.43 -44.00
N PRO A 335 2.32 -64.09 -44.93
CA PRO A 335 3.78 -64.22 -44.89
C PRO A 335 4.57 -63.21 -45.77
N LYS A 336 5.81 -62.99 -45.28
CA LYS A 336 7.09 -62.40 -45.76
C LYS A 336 7.35 -62.05 -47.25
N ASP A 337 7.92 -60.84 -47.44
CA ASP A 337 9.09 -60.32 -48.24
C ASP A 337 9.51 -61.00 -49.57
N PRO A 338 10.03 -60.28 -50.62
CA PRO A 338 11.34 -59.55 -50.60
C PRO A 338 11.62 -58.35 -51.59
N TYR A 339 12.36 -57.31 -51.11
CA TYR A 339 13.34 -56.36 -51.75
C TYR A 339 13.03 -55.58 -53.07
N PRO A 340 13.83 -54.54 -53.52
CA PRO A 340 15.07 -53.92 -52.99
C PRO A 340 15.12 -52.35 -52.95
N MET A 341 16.24 -51.85 -52.40
CA MET A 341 16.77 -50.47 -52.34
C MET A 341 17.19 -49.87 -53.70
N VAL A 342 17.07 -48.54 -53.86
CA VAL A 342 18.01 -47.69 -54.62
C VAL A 342 18.15 -46.31 -53.95
N THR A 343 19.41 -45.92 -53.71
CA THR A 343 19.95 -44.65 -53.17
C THR A 343 20.31 -43.68 -54.30
N LEU A 344 20.53 -42.38 -53.99
CA LEU A 344 21.38 -41.33 -54.63
C LEU A 344 20.59 -40.01 -54.85
N THR A 345 21.06 -38.77 -54.64
CA THR A 345 22.24 -38.11 -54.02
C THR A 345 21.90 -36.61 -53.88
N ASN A 346 22.62 -35.91 -52.99
CA ASN A 346 22.77 -34.46 -52.83
C ASN A 346 22.79 -33.61 -54.12
N ILE A 347 22.27 -32.36 -54.09
CA ILE A 347 22.91 -31.13 -54.62
C ILE A 347 22.45 -29.89 -53.81
N THR A 348 23.44 -29.02 -53.56
CA THR A 348 23.51 -27.76 -52.80
C THR A 348 23.11 -26.51 -53.62
N MET A 349 22.88 -25.36 -52.93
CA MET A 349 22.91 -23.95 -53.43
C MET A 349 21.73 -23.50 -54.33
N THR A 350 21.19 -22.28 -54.34
CA THR A 350 21.69 -20.92 -54.05
C THR A 350 20.51 -19.90 -54.06
N SER A 351 20.60 -18.84 -53.24
CA SER A 351 20.30 -17.41 -53.48
C SER A 351 19.05 -16.87 -54.22
N GLN A 352 18.55 -15.73 -53.69
CA GLN A 352 18.00 -14.55 -54.43
C GLN A 352 16.64 -14.75 -55.15
N SER A 353 15.76 -13.77 -55.39
CA SER A 353 15.66 -12.33 -55.17
C SER A 353 14.20 -11.92 -55.52
N GLN A 354 13.71 -10.86 -54.88
CA GLN A 354 12.75 -9.85 -55.37
C GLN A 354 11.42 -10.23 -56.06
N ALA A 355 10.35 -9.76 -55.40
CA ALA A 355 9.35 -8.82 -55.91
C ALA A 355 8.90 -8.93 -57.38
N SER A 356 7.63 -9.31 -57.58
CA SER A 356 6.71 -8.62 -58.48
C SER A 356 5.30 -9.20 -58.35
N LYS A 357 4.35 -8.37 -57.90
CA LYS A 357 2.92 -8.39 -58.29
C LYS A 357 2.20 -7.26 -57.55
N ALA A 358 2.25 -6.09 -58.18
CA ALA A 358 1.19 -5.11 -58.07
C ALA A 358 0.44 -5.09 -59.42
N SER A 359 -0.80 -4.63 -59.36
CA SER A 359 -1.63 -4.20 -60.49
C SER A 359 -2.58 -5.23 -61.09
N CYS A 360 -3.81 -5.19 -60.58
CA CYS A 360 -4.96 -4.92 -61.43
C CYS A 360 -6.06 -4.29 -60.55
N ASP A 361 -6.06 -2.96 -60.44
CA ASP A 361 -7.28 -2.16 -60.23
C ASP A 361 -6.91 -0.68 -60.27
N GLN A 362 -6.81 -0.15 -61.49
CA GLN A 362 -6.86 1.28 -61.73
C GLN A 362 -7.36 1.53 -63.15
N LYS A 363 -8.67 1.76 -63.30
CA LYS A 363 -9.16 2.62 -64.38
C LYS A 363 -10.55 3.17 -64.04
N ASP A 364 -10.73 4.42 -64.41
CA ASP A 364 -11.98 5.18 -64.44
C ASP A 364 -12.38 5.92 -63.16
N ARG A 365 -11.66 7.01 -62.86
CA ARG A 365 -12.23 8.39 -62.84
C ARG A 365 -11.15 9.38 -62.44
N ASN A 366 -10.31 9.72 -63.41
CA ASN A 366 -9.62 11.00 -63.43
C ASN A 366 -10.47 12.00 -64.22
N ASP A 367 -10.31 13.26 -63.88
CA ASP A 367 -10.65 14.44 -64.67
C ASP A 367 -12.10 14.90 -64.62
N SER A 368 -12.37 15.79 -63.67
CA SER A 368 -12.96 17.10 -63.99
C SER A 368 -12.87 18.05 -62.80
N ILE A 369 -12.20 19.18 -63.05
CA ILE A 369 -12.40 20.52 -62.47
C ILE A 369 -11.40 20.92 -61.37
N ASP A 370 -10.27 21.44 -61.87
CA ASP A 370 -9.70 22.73 -61.46
C ASP A 370 -10.76 23.71 -60.94
N GLN A 371 -10.62 24.22 -59.72
CA GLN A 371 -10.65 25.67 -59.40
C GLN A 371 -10.73 25.91 -57.88
N MET A 372 -10.09 27.01 -57.48
CA MET A 372 -9.99 27.63 -56.14
C MET A 372 -8.91 26.98 -55.25
N GLY A 373 -7.69 27.52 -55.16
CA GLY A 373 -7.35 28.91 -54.86
C GLY A 373 -7.14 29.00 -53.34
N GLU A 374 -5.90 28.83 -52.86
CA GLU A 374 -4.96 29.91 -52.49
C GLU A 374 -5.42 30.83 -51.35
N ILE A 375 -4.40 31.30 -50.62
CA ILE A 375 -4.35 32.41 -49.62
C ILE A 375 -4.54 31.96 -48.16
N SER A 376 -3.47 31.73 -47.38
CA SER A 376 -2.51 32.66 -46.74
C SER A 376 -3.02 33.38 -45.47
N THR A 377 -2.24 33.17 -44.40
CA THR A 377 -1.78 34.10 -43.34
C THR A 377 -2.72 34.73 -42.31
N GLY A 378 -2.17 34.83 -41.08
CA GLY A 378 -2.59 35.69 -39.97
C GLY A 378 -3.42 34.93 -38.91
N ARG A 379 -3.08 34.91 -37.62
CA ARG A 379 -2.25 35.80 -36.82
C ARG A 379 -1.88 35.11 -35.51
#